data_AF-A0A927NMJ4-F1
#
_entry.id   AF-A0A927NMJ4-F1
#
_cell.length_a   1.000
_cell.length_b   1.000
_cell.length_c   1.000
_cell.angle_alpha   90.00
_cell.angle_beta   90.00
_cell.angle_gamma   90.00
#
_symmetry.space_group_name_H-M   'P 1'
#
loop_
_entity.id
_entity.type
_entity.pdbx_description
1 polymer ?
#
loop_
_entity_poly.entity_id
_entity_poly.type
_entity_poly.pdbx_seq_one_letter_code
_entity_poly.pdbx_strand_id
1 'polypeptide(L)' 'GGMPITKMMNIERRHGEDKPVIKKALVELDGAPFKYFEERREKWAVETSYVYPGAIQYYGPESVCDITTITLALEQAK' A
#
# COMPACT_ATOMS: atom_id res chain seq x y z
N GLY A 1 1.25 -1.06 -21.47
CA GLY A 1 2.14 0.08 -21.79
C GLY A 1 3.44 -0.04 -21.03
N GLY A 2 4.42 0.85 -21.24
CA GLY A 2 5.73 0.84 -20.56
C GLY A 2 6.11 2.19 -19.97
N MET A 3 6.86 2.19 -18.86
CA MET A 3 7.36 3.38 -18.18
C MET A 3 8.90 3.42 -18.22
N PRO A 4 9.54 4.53 -18.62
CA PRO A 4 11.00 4.63 -18.58
C PRO A 4 11.55 4.52 -17.15
N ILE A 5 12.51 3.62 -16.90
CA ILE A 5 13.06 3.35 -15.56
C ILE A 5 13.71 4.59 -14.94
N THR A 6 14.31 5.46 -15.75
CA THR A 6 14.96 6.69 -15.30
C THR A 6 14.01 7.65 -14.60
N LYS A 7 12.69 7.58 -14.85
CA LYS A 7 11.69 8.38 -14.13
C LYS A 7 11.53 7.97 -12.66
N MET A 8 11.95 6.77 -12.29
CA MET A 8 11.85 6.25 -10.92
C MET A 8 13.16 6.41 -10.13
N MET A 9 14.21 6.98 -10.74
CA MET A 9 15.55 7.03 -10.16
C MET A 9 15.88 8.33 -9.42
N ASN A 10 16.74 8.23 -8.42
CA ASN A 10 17.43 9.34 -7.75
C ASN A 10 18.90 8.96 -7.49
N ILE A 11 19.70 9.91 -7.01
CA ILE A 11 21.06 9.64 -6.52
C ILE A 11 20.98 9.39 -5.01
N GLU A 12 21.53 8.26 -4.55
CA GLU A 12 21.72 7.95 -3.13
C GLU A 12 23.18 7.62 -2.84
N ARG A 13 23.70 8.05 -1.69
CA ARG A 13 25.02 7.67 -1.20
C ARG A 13 24.96 6.24 -0.62
N ARG A 14 25.71 5.30 -1.20
CA ARG A 14 25.82 3.90 -0.73
C ARG A 14 27.27 3.46 -0.66
N HIS A 15 27.66 2.89 0.47
CA HIS A 15 29.04 2.47 0.73
C HIS A 15 30.07 3.58 0.43
N GLY A 16 29.72 4.84 0.72
CA GLY A 16 30.61 6.00 0.51
C GLY A 16 30.53 6.67 -0.88
N GLU A 17 29.79 6.10 -1.83
CA GLU A 17 29.73 6.58 -3.22
C GLU A 17 28.31 6.98 -3.65
N ASP A 18 28.18 7.99 -4.49
CA ASP A 18 26.89 8.40 -5.06
C ASP A 18 26.49 7.43 -6.18
N LYS A 19 25.36 6.73 -6.00
CA LYS A 19 24.87 5.71 -6.94
C LYS A 19 23.45 6.07 -7.42
N PRO A 20 23.18 6.00 -8.74
CA PRO A 20 21.83 6.13 -9.25
C PRO A 20 21.03 4.87 -8.89
N VAL A 21 19.91 5.04 -8.19
CA VAL A 21 19.07 3.96 -7.68
C VAL A 21 17.60 4.30 -7.84
N ILE A 22 16.72 3.31 -7.79
CA ILE A 22 15.27 3.53 -7.76
C ILE A 22 14.88 4.05 -6.38
N LYS A 23 14.17 5.19 -6.35
CA LYS A 23 13.68 5.79 -5.11
C LYS A 23 12.65 4.86 -4.47
N LYS A 24 12.83 4.54 -3.18
CA LYS A 24 11.82 3.79 -2.42
C LYS A 24 10.54 4.60 -2.31
N ALA A 25 9.41 4.01 -2.72
CA ALA A 25 8.09 4.53 -2.42
C ALA A 25 7.76 4.22 -0.95
N LEU A 26 7.52 5.26 -0.16
CA LEU A 26 7.15 5.14 1.25
C LEU A 26 5.64 5.36 1.38
N VAL A 27 5.11 5.24 2.61
CA VAL A 27 3.72 5.58 2.88
C VAL A 27 3.52 7.10 2.75
N GLU A 28 2.57 7.50 1.90
CA GLU A 28 2.12 8.89 1.81
C GLU A 28 1.14 9.19 2.96
N LEU A 29 1.54 10.04 3.92
CA LEU A 29 0.80 10.28 5.16
C LEU A 29 -0.48 11.11 4.95
N ASP A 30 -0.58 11.80 3.83
CA ASP A 30 -1.78 12.48 3.35
C ASP A 30 -2.61 11.62 2.39
N GLY A 31 -2.10 10.44 2.01
CA GLY A 31 -2.78 9.50 1.13
C GLY A 31 -3.98 8.80 1.78
N ALA A 32 -4.96 8.42 0.94
CA ALA A 32 -6.20 7.77 1.37
C ALA A 32 -5.99 6.52 2.26
N PRO A 33 -5.01 5.62 1.98
CA PRO A 33 -4.76 4.48 2.86
C PRO A 33 -4.36 4.87 4.29
N PHE A 34 -3.47 5.85 4.44
CA PHE A 34 -3.04 6.30 5.76
C PHE A 34 -4.14 7.07 6.48
N LYS A 35 -4.90 7.91 5.76
CA LYS A 35 -6.06 8.62 6.32
C LYS A 35 -7.15 7.67 6.81
N TYR A 36 -7.45 6.61 6.06
CA TYR A 36 -8.39 5.58 6.49
C TYR A 36 -7.97 4.94 7.83
N PHE A 37 -6.67 4.67 8.01
CA PHE A 37 -6.11 4.19 9.26
C PHE A 37 -6.18 5.26 10.37
N GLU A 38 -5.76 6.50 10.09
CA GLU A 38 -5.75 7.60 11.05
C GLU A 38 -7.14 7.87 11.65
N GLU A 39 -8.19 7.85 10.82
CA GLU A 39 -9.59 8.04 11.25
C GLU A 39 -10.10 6.96 12.22
N ARG A 40 -9.50 5.76 12.22
CA ARG A 40 -10.03 4.59 12.93
C ARG A 40 -9.14 4.12 14.08
N ARG A 41 -7.85 4.48 14.07
CA ARG A 41 -6.85 3.96 15.01
C ARG A 41 -7.20 4.21 16.48
N GLU A 42 -7.84 5.34 16.81
CA GLU A 42 -8.23 5.65 18.19
C GLU A 42 -9.30 4.68 18.70
N LYS A 43 -10.33 4.42 17.88
CA LYS A 43 -11.36 3.43 18.18
C LYS A 43 -10.77 2.03 18.31
N TRP A 44 -9.93 1.62 17.36
CA TRP A 44 -9.30 0.30 17.35
C TRP A 44 -8.35 0.08 18.54
N ALA A 45 -7.81 1.14 19.13
CA ALA A 45 -6.94 1.05 20.29
C ALA A 45 -7.71 0.72 21.58
N VAL A 46 -9.00 1.06 21.68
CA VAL A 46 -9.78 0.93 22.92
C VAL A 46 -10.92 -0.09 22.81
N GLU A 47 -11.45 -0.34 21.62
CA GLU A 47 -12.54 -1.28 21.40
C GLU A 47 -12.07 -2.61 20.80
N THR A 48 -12.84 -3.67 21.01
CA THR A 48 -12.63 -4.96 20.32
C THR A 48 -13.11 -4.86 18.87
N SER A 49 -12.25 -4.33 18.00
CA SER A 49 -12.52 -4.09 16.56
C SER A 49 -11.70 -5.01 15.63
N TYR A 50 -11.49 -6.28 16.01
CA TYR A 50 -10.68 -7.20 15.22
C TYR A 50 -11.40 -7.66 13.94
N VAL A 51 -10.64 -7.81 12.86
CA VAL A 51 -11.08 -8.43 11.62
C VAL A 51 -10.31 -9.73 11.44
N TYR A 52 -11.02 -10.82 11.15
CA TYR A 52 -10.45 -12.14 10.94
C TYR A 52 -10.57 -12.50 9.45
N PRO A 53 -9.59 -12.13 8.60
CA PRO A 53 -9.63 -12.51 7.19
C PRO A 53 -9.58 -14.03 7.04
N GLY A 54 -10.37 -14.55 6.10
CA GLY A 54 -10.30 -15.96 5.72
C GLY A 54 -9.01 -16.30 4.96
N ALA A 55 -8.82 -17.59 4.67
CA ALA A 55 -7.76 -18.03 3.77
C ALA A 55 -7.97 -17.47 2.35
N ILE A 56 -6.90 -17.36 1.58
CA ILE A 56 -6.97 -17.02 0.15
C ILE A 56 -7.81 -18.08 -0.56
N GLN A 57 -8.81 -17.64 -1.31
CA GLN A 57 -9.69 -18.51 -2.09
C GLN A 57 -9.34 -18.42 -3.58
N TYR A 58 -9.22 -19.58 -4.23
CA TYR A 58 -8.94 -19.69 -5.66
C TYR A 58 -10.17 -20.05 -6.49
N TYR A 59 -11.27 -20.41 -5.83
CA TYR A 59 -12.52 -20.85 -6.45
C TYR A 59 -13.71 -20.31 -5.67
N GLY A 60 -14.82 -20.05 -6.36
CA GLY A 60 -16.03 -19.49 -5.77
C GLY A 60 -16.37 -18.12 -6.36
N PRO A 61 -17.18 -17.31 -5.66
CA PRO A 61 -17.57 -15.99 -6.13
C PRO A 61 -16.37 -15.05 -6.34
N GLU A 62 -16.41 -14.25 -7.41
CA GLU A 62 -15.40 -13.22 -7.72
C GLU A 62 -15.24 -12.21 -6.57
N SER A 63 -16.34 -11.92 -5.85
CA SER A 63 -16.33 -11.04 -4.68
C SER A 63 -15.45 -11.53 -3.51
N VAL A 64 -14.95 -12.76 -3.59
CA VAL A 64 -14.03 -13.36 -2.61
C VAL A 64 -12.69 -13.72 -3.26
N CYS A 65 -12.70 -14.30 -4.46
CA CYS A 65 -11.47 -14.78 -5.10
C CYS A 65 -10.65 -13.67 -5.76
N ASP A 66 -11.31 -12.61 -6.25
CA ASP A 66 -10.68 -11.54 -7.03
C ASP A 66 -10.52 -10.24 -6.23
N ILE A 67 -10.62 -10.31 -4.90
CA ILE A 67 -10.42 -9.13 -4.04
C ILE A 67 -8.98 -8.63 -4.14
N THR A 68 -8.82 -7.31 -4.21
CA THR A 68 -7.51 -6.66 -4.16
C THR A 68 -7.15 -6.27 -2.73
N THR A 69 -5.92 -5.77 -2.53
CA THR A 69 -5.54 -5.16 -1.26
C THR A 69 -6.41 -3.94 -0.95
N ILE A 70 -6.64 -3.67 0.33
CA ILE A 70 -7.36 -2.46 0.78
C ILE A 70 -6.61 -1.20 0.34
N THR A 71 -5.28 -1.22 0.36
CA THR A 71 -4.44 -0.12 -0.16
C THR A 71 -4.78 0.22 -1.60
N LEU A 72 -4.79 -0.79 -2.50
CA LEU A 72 -5.10 -0.54 -3.92
C LEU A 72 -6.54 -0.06 -4.11
N ALA A 73 -7.49 -0.65 -3.39
CA ALA A 73 -8.89 -0.22 -3.44
C ALA A 73 -9.06 1.24 -3.00
N LEU A 74 -8.38 1.69 -1.94
CA LEU A 74 -8.44 3.07 -1.45
C LEU A 74 -7.69 4.06 -2.35
N GLU A 75 -6.57 3.65 -2.96
CA GLU A 75 -5.81 4.50 -3.90
C GLU A 75 -6.54 4.69 -5.24
N GLN A 76 -7.30 3.68 -5.68
CA GLN A 76 -8.03 3.71 -6.96
C GLN A 76 -9.49 4.14 -6.83
N ALA A 77 -10.03 4.24 -5.59
CA ALA A 77 -11.34 4.81 -5.34
C ALA A 77 -11.33 6.31 -5.72
N LYS A 78 -11.73 6.59 -6.96
CA LYS A 78 -12.02 7.92 -7.49
C LYS A 78 -13.52 8.07 -7.71
#